data_AF-A0A7G3G6P0-F1
#
_entry.id   AF-A0A7G3G6P0-F1
#
_cell.length_a   1.000
_cell.length_b   1.000
_cell.length_c   1.000
_cell.angle_alpha   90.00
_cell.angle_beta   90.00
_cell.angle_gamma   90.00
#
_symmetry.space_group_name_H-M   'P 1'
#
loop_
_entity.id
_entity.type
_entity.pdbx_description
1 polymer ?
#
loop_
_entity_poly.entity_id
_entity_poly.type
_entity_poly.pdbx_seq_one_letter_code
_entity_poly.pdbx_strand_id
1 'polypeptide(L)'
;MLKQGVLGEQNSEYEINFYLKDSTKWAVIHDLRIEHNGRVAQIDHLLINRFLEIYVIETKNFSADLQINELGEFTAWYNKKPIGIPSPLAQNDKHIEVLKALCKTLPLPTRLGLTLMPSFTSVVMVSNKQRITRPQKLDTKNIIKAEQILEWLTKTNVDNASIGTVFGSLAKMVSPETVMEIAELFTRHHRPLKPDFKAKFGIKAPTEVPVVQKPEVQAPAPQPEVVTAAITAEETTKLTSSKLAAKLGLKNTQELIDQLLEKGFVEIVDGKTKITDQGKVAGGEAKFSPRFGAYFIWPEGLIG
;
A
#
# COMPACT_ATOMS: atom_id res chain seq x y z
N MET A 1 -7.48 -6.32 -16.31
CA MET A 1 -6.96 -7.13 -15.19
C MET A 1 -6.41 -6.29 -14.03
N LEU A 2 -5.73 -5.15 -14.24
CA LEU A 2 -5.23 -4.26 -13.17
C LEU A 2 -6.31 -3.69 -12.23
N LYS A 3 -7.51 -3.34 -12.73
CA LYS A 3 -8.58 -2.77 -11.90
C LYS A 3 -9.18 -3.75 -10.87
N GLN A 4 -9.02 -5.06 -11.06
CA GLN A 4 -9.64 -6.06 -10.19
C GLN A 4 -8.72 -6.48 -9.04
N GLY A 5 -7.41 -6.54 -9.23
CA GLY A 5 -6.46 -6.75 -8.11
C GLY A 5 -6.61 -5.67 -7.05
N VAL A 6 -6.55 -4.41 -7.48
CA VAL A 6 -6.66 -3.22 -6.62
C VAL A 6 -7.98 -3.17 -5.83
N LEU A 7 -9.11 -3.57 -6.42
CA LEU A 7 -10.41 -3.50 -5.71
C LEU A 7 -10.56 -4.56 -4.60
N GLY A 8 -9.86 -5.69 -4.71
CA GLY A 8 -9.90 -6.74 -3.70
C GLY A 8 -8.84 -6.59 -2.62
N GLU A 9 -7.67 -6.04 -2.99
CA GLU A 9 -6.70 -5.48 -2.05
C GLU A 9 -7.40 -4.43 -1.18
N GLN A 10 -8.15 -3.49 -1.78
CA GLN A 10 -8.92 -2.47 -1.05
C GLN A 10 -9.96 -3.06 -0.09
N ASN A 11 -10.63 -4.16 -0.43
CA ASN A 11 -11.61 -4.79 0.47
C ASN A 11 -10.92 -5.49 1.65
N SER A 12 -9.83 -6.20 1.39
CA SER A 12 -9.08 -6.94 2.42
C SER A 12 -8.37 -5.98 3.37
N GLU A 13 -7.73 -4.95 2.81
CA GLU A 13 -7.14 -3.84 3.56
C GLU A 13 -8.19 -3.11 4.40
N TYR A 14 -9.37 -2.82 3.84
CA TYR A 14 -10.47 -2.20 4.58
C TYR A 14 -10.89 -3.04 5.78
N GLU A 15 -11.17 -4.34 5.61
CA GLU A 15 -11.58 -5.22 6.70
C GLU A 15 -10.50 -5.33 7.80
N ILE A 16 -9.23 -5.53 7.40
CA ILE A 16 -8.12 -5.55 8.36
C ILE A 16 -8.06 -4.24 9.15
N ASN A 17 -8.06 -3.10 8.46
CA ASN A 17 -7.91 -1.81 9.10
C ASN A 17 -9.11 -1.43 9.95
N PHE A 18 -10.32 -1.83 9.55
CA PHE A 18 -11.53 -1.60 10.32
C PHE A 18 -11.40 -2.15 11.75
N TYR A 19 -10.77 -3.32 11.91
CA TYR A 19 -10.62 -3.96 13.22
C TYR A 19 -9.27 -3.67 13.92
N LEU A 20 -8.19 -3.50 13.16
CA LEU A 20 -6.83 -3.56 13.72
C LEU A 20 -6.05 -2.25 13.67
N LYS A 21 -6.42 -1.26 12.85
CA LYS A 21 -5.58 -0.06 12.62
C LYS A 21 -5.32 0.74 13.90
N ASP A 22 -6.31 0.82 14.79
CA ASP A 22 -6.26 1.57 16.05
C ASP A 22 -5.95 0.65 17.25
N SER A 23 -5.64 -0.62 16.99
CA SER A 23 -5.37 -1.59 18.04
C SER A 23 -3.97 -1.43 18.61
N THR A 24 -3.86 -1.29 19.93
CA THR A 24 -2.56 -1.32 20.62
C THR A 24 -1.99 -2.73 20.77
N LYS A 25 -2.72 -3.76 20.32
CA LYS A 25 -2.32 -5.17 20.45
C LYS A 25 -1.72 -5.75 19.17
N TRP A 26 -1.82 -5.01 18.06
CA TRP A 26 -1.44 -5.47 16.75
C TRP A 26 -0.62 -4.41 16.02
N ALA A 27 0.37 -4.83 15.25
CA ALA A 27 0.91 -4.04 14.16
C ALA A 27 0.41 -4.60 12.83
N VAL A 28 0.10 -3.71 11.90
CA VAL A 28 -0.39 -4.01 10.56
C VAL A 28 0.55 -3.35 9.55
N ILE A 29 1.07 -4.13 8.61
CA ILE A 29 1.90 -3.65 7.50
C ILE A 29 1.27 -4.13 6.20
N HIS A 30 1.09 -3.23 5.25
CA HIS A 30 0.58 -3.54 3.92
C HIS A 30 1.67 -3.42 2.87
N ASP A 31 1.53 -4.18 1.77
CA ASP A 31 2.39 -4.15 0.59
C ASP A 31 3.89 -4.33 0.89
N LEU A 32 4.20 -5.23 1.82
CA LEU A 32 5.57 -5.44 2.28
C LEU A 32 6.36 -6.31 1.31
N ARG A 33 7.32 -5.68 0.64
CA ARG A 33 8.34 -6.37 -0.15
C ARG A 33 9.69 -6.41 0.56
N ILE A 34 10.25 -7.60 0.78
CA ILE A 34 11.55 -7.82 1.43
C ILE A 34 12.47 -8.63 0.51
N GLU A 35 13.73 -8.22 0.41
CA GLU A 35 14.79 -8.98 -0.24
C GLU A 35 15.84 -9.38 0.79
N HIS A 36 16.12 -10.68 0.90
CA HIS A 36 17.11 -11.20 1.85
C HIS A 36 17.76 -12.49 1.32
N ASN A 37 19.09 -12.57 1.35
CA ASN A 37 19.89 -13.69 0.83
C ASN A 37 19.52 -14.09 -0.61
N GLY A 38 19.36 -13.10 -1.50
CA GLY A 38 19.00 -13.33 -2.91
C GLY A 38 17.58 -13.85 -3.14
N ARG A 39 16.76 -13.98 -2.08
CA ARG A 39 15.35 -14.37 -2.17
C ARG A 39 14.46 -13.17 -1.91
N VAL A 40 13.27 -13.19 -2.48
CA VAL A 40 12.28 -12.11 -2.38
C VAL A 40 11.00 -12.62 -1.74
N ALA A 41 10.46 -11.87 -0.80
CA ALA A 41 9.11 -12.02 -0.28
C ALA A 41 8.28 -10.80 -0.66
N GLN A 42 7.10 -11.03 -1.25
CA GLN A 42 6.08 -10.02 -1.51
C GLN A 42 4.86 -10.39 -0.67
N ILE A 43 4.46 -9.53 0.25
CA ILE A 43 3.43 -9.85 1.24
C ILE A 43 2.39 -8.75 1.19
N ASP A 44 1.14 -9.12 0.91
CA ASP A 44 0.06 -8.15 0.79
C ASP A 44 -0.27 -7.54 2.15
N HIS A 45 -0.41 -8.38 3.18
CA HIS A 45 -0.59 -7.90 4.56
C HIS A 45 0.20 -8.75 5.57
N LEU A 46 0.93 -8.08 6.45
CA LEU A 46 1.63 -8.68 7.59
C LEU A 46 0.98 -8.19 8.88
N LEU A 47 0.47 -9.11 9.70
CA LEU A 47 -0.10 -8.78 11.02
C LEU A 47 0.81 -9.35 12.11
N ILE A 48 1.08 -8.58 13.15
CA ILE A 48 1.95 -8.99 14.27
C ILE A 48 1.20 -8.73 15.56
N ASN A 49 1.03 -9.74 16.42
CA ASN A 49 0.41 -9.55 17.73
C ASN A 49 1.44 -9.48 18.87
N ARG A 50 0.94 -9.20 20.08
CA ARG A 50 1.75 -9.16 21.32
C ARG A 50 2.39 -10.49 21.71
N PHE A 51 2.04 -11.60 21.10
CA PHE A 51 2.68 -12.91 21.33
C PHE A 51 3.78 -13.23 20.32
N LEU A 52 4.12 -12.26 19.44
CA LEU A 52 5.04 -12.43 18.32
C LEU A 52 4.57 -13.49 17.31
N GLU A 53 3.25 -13.68 17.20
CA GLU A 53 2.65 -14.42 16.10
C GLU A 53 2.50 -13.48 14.91
N ILE A 54 3.14 -13.85 13.80
CA ILE A 54 3.14 -13.10 12.55
C ILE A 54 2.27 -13.83 11.54
N TYR A 55 1.23 -13.16 11.07
CA TYR A 55 0.32 -13.66 10.05
C TYR A 55 0.72 -13.08 8.70
N VAL A 56 1.17 -13.95 7.78
CA VAL A 56 1.55 -13.60 6.41
C VAL A 56 0.35 -13.84 5.53
N ILE A 57 -0.30 -12.76 5.13
CA ILE A 57 -1.56 -12.81 4.39
C ILE A 57 -1.30 -12.49 2.92
N GLU A 58 -1.72 -13.42 2.06
CA GLU A 58 -1.84 -13.21 0.61
C GLU A 58 -3.30 -12.97 0.28
N THR A 59 -3.59 -11.87 -0.40
CA THR A 59 -4.92 -11.52 -0.88
C THR A 59 -5.09 -12.03 -2.31
N LYS A 60 -5.97 -13.01 -2.48
CA LYS A 60 -6.35 -13.52 -3.80
C LYS A 60 -7.73 -12.99 -4.17
N ASN A 61 -7.75 -11.88 -4.91
CA ASN A 61 -8.98 -11.43 -5.55
C ASN A 61 -9.10 -12.03 -6.94
N PHE A 62 -9.83 -13.13 -7.06
CA PHE A 62 -10.25 -13.62 -8.35
C PHE A 62 -11.68 -13.17 -8.62
N SER A 63 -11.97 -12.73 -9.85
CA SER A 63 -13.33 -12.76 -10.39
C SER A 63 -13.75 -14.22 -10.70
N ALA A 64 -13.40 -15.16 -9.82
CA ALA A 64 -13.56 -16.60 -9.97
C ALA A 64 -13.75 -17.27 -8.62
N ASP A 65 -14.53 -18.33 -8.60
CA ASP A 65 -14.64 -19.22 -7.44
C ASP A 65 -13.35 -20.04 -7.29
N LEU A 66 -12.98 -20.33 -6.05
CA LEU A 66 -11.80 -21.09 -5.71
C LEU A 66 -12.19 -22.52 -5.35
N GLN A 67 -11.48 -23.50 -5.90
CA GLN A 67 -11.59 -24.90 -5.49
C GLN A 67 -10.22 -25.41 -5.09
N ILE A 68 -10.20 -26.19 -4.01
CA ILE A 68 -9.01 -26.93 -3.56
C ILE A 68 -9.39 -28.41 -3.55
N ASN A 69 -8.54 -29.26 -4.12
CA ASN A 69 -8.74 -30.71 -4.06
C ASN A 69 -8.00 -31.35 -2.87
N GLU A 70 -8.16 -32.66 -2.69
CA GLU A 70 -7.54 -33.40 -1.57
C GLU A 70 -6.00 -33.42 -1.62
N LEU A 71 -5.41 -33.13 -2.78
CA LEU A 71 -3.95 -33.01 -2.95
C LEU A 71 -3.43 -31.60 -2.68
N GLY A 72 -4.32 -30.65 -2.35
CA GLY A 72 -3.96 -29.25 -2.12
C GLY A 72 -3.71 -28.45 -3.40
N GLU A 73 -4.16 -28.95 -4.54
CA GLU A 73 -4.09 -28.23 -5.82
C GLU A 73 -5.23 -27.22 -5.93
N PHE A 74 -4.91 -26.02 -6.42
CA PHE A 74 -5.85 -24.91 -6.52
C PHE A 74 -6.38 -24.77 -7.93
N THR A 75 -7.70 -24.60 -8.05
CA THR A 75 -8.39 -24.33 -9.31
C THR A 75 -9.21 -23.04 -9.16
N ALA A 76 -9.04 -22.11 -10.10
CA ALA A 76 -9.89 -20.93 -10.23
C ALA A 76 -10.94 -21.15 -11.32
N TRP A 77 -12.21 -20.90 -11.01
CA TRP A 77 -13.35 -21.07 -11.89
C TRP A 77 -13.82 -19.74 -12.48
N TYR A 78 -13.35 -19.41 -13.68
CA TYR A 78 -13.77 -18.19 -14.40
C TYR A 78 -14.90 -18.52 -15.36
N ASN A 79 -16.10 -17.95 -15.16
CA ASN A 79 -17.27 -18.21 -16.03
C ASN A 79 -17.47 -19.72 -16.30
N LYS A 80 -17.39 -20.54 -15.23
CA LYS A 80 -17.49 -22.02 -15.26
C LYS A 80 -16.34 -22.74 -15.99
N LYS A 81 -15.26 -22.06 -16.37
CA LYS A 81 -14.04 -22.68 -16.91
C LYS A 81 -13.01 -22.86 -15.79
N PRO A 82 -12.62 -24.11 -15.46
CA PRO A 82 -11.58 -24.36 -14.47
C PRO A 82 -10.20 -24.08 -15.05
N ILE A 83 -9.37 -23.36 -14.29
CA ILE A 83 -7.96 -23.11 -14.60
C ILE A 83 -7.16 -23.49 -13.36
N GLY A 84 -6.20 -24.39 -13.52
CA GLY A 84 -5.24 -24.71 -12.46
C GLY A 84 -4.37 -23.49 -12.16
N ILE A 85 -4.22 -23.16 -10.87
CA ILE A 85 -3.38 -22.04 -10.43
C ILE A 85 -2.34 -22.54 -9.42
N PRO A 86 -1.17 -21.88 -9.31
CA PRO A 86 -0.21 -22.18 -8.26
C PRO A 86 -0.86 -22.02 -6.88
N SER A 87 -0.46 -22.87 -5.93
CA SER A 87 -0.95 -22.81 -4.55
C SER A 87 -0.52 -21.48 -3.88
N PRO A 88 -1.47 -20.62 -3.48
CA PRO A 88 -1.18 -19.41 -2.72
C PRO A 88 -0.54 -19.71 -1.36
N LEU A 89 -0.90 -20.85 -0.75
CA LEU A 89 -0.28 -21.31 0.50
C LEU A 89 1.21 -21.61 0.30
N ALA A 90 1.56 -22.37 -0.76
CA ALA A 90 2.95 -22.67 -1.07
C ALA A 90 3.75 -21.43 -1.49
N GLN A 91 3.10 -20.41 -2.06
CA GLN A 91 3.70 -19.10 -2.33
C GLN A 91 4.06 -18.41 -1.00
N ASN A 92 3.11 -18.33 -0.06
CA ASN A 92 3.35 -17.74 1.26
C ASN A 92 4.39 -18.51 2.08
N ASP A 93 4.44 -19.84 2.00
CA ASP A 93 5.46 -20.63 2.70
C ASP A 93 6.87 -20.22 2.26
N LYS A 94 7.07 -19.94 0.96
CA LYS A 94 8.35 -19.41 0.46
C LYS A 94 8.64 -18.02 1.02
N HIS A 95 7.64 -17.14 1.11
CA HIS A 95 7.80 -15.81 1.71
C HIS A 95 8.16 -15.90 3.19
N ILE A 96 7.51 -16.79 3.94
CA ILE A 96 7.80 -17.06 5.35
C ILE A 96 9.25 -17.51 5.54
N GLU A 97 9.80 -18.34 4.65
CA GLU A 97 11.21 -18.75 4.74
C GLU A 97 12.21 -17.60 4.49
N VAL A 98 11.80 -16.55 3.78
CA VAL A 98 12.58 -15.30 3.67
C VAL A 98 12.49 -14.51 4.98
N LEU A 99 11.29 -14.35 5.55
CA LEU A 99 11.09 -13.65 6.82
C LEU A 99 11.81 -14.33 7.99
N LYS A 100 11.74 -15.66 8.08
CA LYS A 100 12.46 -16.44 9.10
C LYS A 100 13.97 -16.26 8.98
N ALA A 101 14.51 -16.23 7.75
CA ALA A 101 15.92 -15.98 7.53
C ALA A 101 16.31 -14.55 7.95
N LEU A 102 15.49 -13.56 7.60
CA LEU A 102 15.68 -12.18 8.03
C LEU A 102 15.65 -12.04 9.56
N CYS A 103 14.69 -12.68 10.24
CA CYS A 103 14.58 -12.63 11.71
C CYS A 103 15.84 -13.12 12.43
N LYS A 104 16.62 -14.02 11.84
CA LYS A 104 17.89 -14.49 12.43
C LYS A 104 18.97 -13.41 12.46
N THR A 105 18.84 -12.35 11.65
CA THR A 105 19.80 -11.24 11.58
C THR A 105 19.29 -9.96 12.25
N LEU A 106 18.02 -9.94 12.66
CA LEU A 106 17.40 -8.77 13.29
C LEU A 106 17.69 -8.73 14.80
N PRO A 107 17.83 -7.54 15.40
CA PRO A 107 17.95 -7.37 16.84
C PRO A 107 16.59 -7.55 17.53
N LEU A 108 16.10 -8.79 17.55
CA LEU A 108 14.83 -9.15 18.17
C LEU A 108 14.90 -9.09 19.71
N PRO A 109 13.78 -8.83 20.40
CA PRO A 109 13.76 -8.75 21.85
C PRO A 109 14.21 -10.07 22.49
N THR A 110 14.82 -9.96 23.67
CA THR A 110 15.31 -11.11 24.44
C THR A 110 14.64 -11.17 25.81
N ARG A 111 14.58 -12.38 26.39
CA ARG A 111 14.08 -12.61 27.74
C ARG A 111 14.92 -13.71 28.39
N LEU A 112 15.49 -13.41 29.56
CA LEU A 112 16.39 -14.33 30.27
C LEU A 112 17.52 -14.88 29.37
N GLY A 113 18.08 -14.03 28.50
CA GLY A 113 19.15 -14.40 27.56
C GLY A 113 18.71 -15.15 26.30
N LEU A 114 17.42 -15.43 26.13
CA LEU A 114 16.88 -16.09 24.94
C LEU A 114 16.20 -15.08 24.00
N THR A 115 16.50 -15.13 22.71
CA THR A 115 15.81 -14.35 21.69
C THR A 115 14.37 -14.83 21.50
N LEU A 116 13.42 -13.91 21.60
CA LEU A 116 12.01 -14.18 21.37
C LEU A 116 11.75 -14.23 19.87
N MET A 117 11.92 -15.40 19.27
CA MET A 117 11.68 -15.61 17.85
C MET A 117 10.18 -15.61 17.52
N PRO A 118 9.75 -14.82 16.51
CA PRO A 118 8.38 -14.86 16.02
C PRO A 118 7.99 -16.21 15.42
N SER A 119 6.72 -16.59 15.58
CA SER A 119 6.10 -17.66 14.80
C SER A 119 5.43 -17.07 13.56
N PHE A 120 5.29 -17.87 12.50
CA PHE A 120 4.70 -17.43 11.24
C PHE A 120 3.55 -18.33 10.84
N THR A 121 2.44 -17.74 10.45
CA THR A 121 1.24 -18.44 9.96
C THR A 121 0.89 -17.91 8.57
N SER A 122 0.86 -18.81 7.58
CA SER A 122 0.40 -18.52 6.22
C SER A 122 -1.12 -18.41 6.21
N VAL A 123 -1.65 -17.33 5.64
CA VAL A 123 -3.09 -17.08 5.49
C VAL A 123 -3.38 -16.65 4.05
N VAL A 124 -4.45 -17.18 3.48
CA VAL A 124 -4.95 -16.77 2.17
C VAL A 124 -6.30 -16.11 2.36
N MET A 125 -6.39 -14.84 2.00
CA MET A 125 -7.63 -14.08 2.08
C MET A 125 -8.27 -14.00 0.69
N VAL A 126 -9.55 -14.30 0.60
CA VAL A 126 -10.35 -14.17 -0.63
C VAL A 126 -11.50 -13.19 -0.43
N SER A 127 -12.04 -12.66 -1.54
CA SER A 127 -13.17 -11.73 -1.50
C SER A 127 -14.43 -12.41 -0.95
N ASN A 128 -15.25 -11.65 -0.21
CA ASN A 128 -16.52 -12.13 0.37
C ASN A 128 -17.50 -12.68 -0.70
N LYS A 129 -17.37 -12.22 -1.96
CA LYS A 129 -18.22 -12.64 -3.09
C LYS A 129 -17.84 -14.01 -3.67
N GLN A 130 -16.64 -14.52 -3.40
CA GLN A 130 -16.16 -15.76 -3.98
C GLN A 130 -16.66 -16.97 -3.20
N ARG A 131 -16.98 -18.06 -3.92
CA ARG A 131 -17.18 -19.38 -3.30
C ARG A 131 -15.83 -20.07 -3.12
N ILE A 132 -15.68 -20.76 -2.00
CA ILE A 132 -14.54 -21.65 -1.74
C ILE A 132 -15.07 -23.07 -1.66
N THR A 133 -14.73 -23.91 -2.63
CA THR A 133 -14.95 -25.36 -2.57
C THR A 133 -13.77 -25.99 -1.86
N ARG A 134 -14.03 -26.56 -0.69
CA ARG A 134 -13.00 -27.10 0.20
C ARG A 134 -12.96 -28.64 0.13
N PRO A 135 -11.77 -29.24 0.26
CA PRO A 135 -11.61 -30.68 0.45
C PRO A 135 -12.13 -31.11 1.82
N GLN A 136 -12.38 -32.40 2.00
CA GLN A 136 -12.85 -32.96 3.27
C GLN A 136 -11.70 -33.34 4.21
N LYS A 137 -10.57 -33.83 3.69
CA LYS A 137 -9.49 -34.39 4.52
C LYS A 137 -8.34 -33.42 4.78
N LEU A 138 -8.19 -32.40 3.93
CA LEU A 138 -7.13 -31.41 4.04
C LEU A 138 -7.58 -30.19 4.86
N ASP A 139 -6.77 -29.79 5.84
CA ASP A 139 -7.01 -28.57 6.61
C ASP A 139 -6.86 -27.33 5.72
N THR A 140 -7.94 -26.57 5.59
CA THR A 140 -7.98 -25.31 4.82
C THR A 140 -8.41 -24.13 5.68
N LYS A 141 -8.32 -24.23 7.01
CA LYS A 141 -8.78 -23.18 7.93
C LYS A 141 -8.10 -21.83 7.72
N ASN A 142 -6.89 -21.82 7.18
CA ASN A 142 -6.12 -20.60 6.89
C ASN A 142 -6.51 -19.94 5.56
N ILE A 143 -7.48 -20.49 4.83
CA ILE A 143 -8.06 -19.87 3.65
C ILE A 143 -9.39 -19.26 4.09
N ILE A 144 -9.49 -17.94 4.11
CA ILE A 144 -10.61 -17.23 4.74
C ILE A 144 -11.21 -16.18 3.81
N LYS A 145 -12.47 -15.83 4.03
CA LYS A 145 -13.05 -14.60 3.46
C LYS A 145 -12.60 -13.40 4.27
N ALA A 146 -12.51 -12.23 3.64
CA ALA A 146 -12.05 -11.00 4.29
C ALA A 146 -12.87 -10.63 5.54
N GLU A 147 -14.20 -10.77 5.50
CA GLU A 147 -15.09 -10.51 6.65
C GLU A 147 -14.84 -11.44 7.86
N GLN A 148 -14.16 -12.57 7.66
CA GLN A 148 -13.90 -13.56 8.70
C GLN A 148 -12.62 -13.27 9.49
N ILE A 149 -11.85 -12.23 9.13
CA ILE A 149 -10.51 -11.99 9.70
C ILE A 149 -10.52 -11.86 11.22
N LEU A 150 -11.44 -11.08 11.80
CA LEU A 150 -11.48 -10.88 13.25
C LEU A 150 -11.82 -12.18 13.99
N GLU A 151 -12.84 -12.90 13.52
CA GLU A 151 -13.25 -14.18 14.10
C GLU A 151 -12.11 -15.21 14.00
N TRP A 152 -11.44 -15.27 12.85
CA TRP A 152 -10.34 -16.19 12.60
C TRP A 152 -9.13 -15.90 13.49
N LEU A 153 -8.73 -14.63 13.64
CA LEU A 153 -7.64 -14.23 14.55
C LEU A 153 -8.01 -14.55 16.01
N THR A 154 -9.25 -14.31 16.41
CA THR A 154 -9.71 -14.58 17.78
C THR A 154 -9.73 -16.07 18.08
N LYS A 155 -10.29 -16.90 17.19
CA LYS A 155 -10.31 -18.36 17.35
C LYS A 155 -8.92 -18.96 17.31
N THR A 156 -8.05 -18.53 16.40
CA THR A 156 -6.68 -19.05 16.32
C THR A 156 -5.88 -18.73 17.59
N ASN A 157 -6.04 -17.53 18.16
CA ASN A 157 -5.44 -17.17 19.45
C ASN A 157 -5.94 -18.06 20.60
N VAL A 158 -7.19 -18.53 20.54
CA VAL A 158 -7.82 -19.39 21.56
C VAL A 158 -7.49 -20.88 21.33
N ASP A 159 -7.44 -21.36 20.10
CA ASP A 159 -7.15 -22.76 19.78
C ASP A 159 -5.67 -23.10 19.97
N ASN A 160 -4.78 -22.13 19.79
CA ASN A 160 -3.39 -22.24 20.23
C ASN A 160 -3.25 -22.29 21.76
N ALA A 161 -4.32 -22.11 22.54
CA ALA A 161 -4.34 -22.10 24.01
C ALA A 161 -4.54 -23.50 24.64
N SER A 162 -4.01 -24.57 24.05
CA SER A 162 -3.80 -25.81 24.81
C SER A 162 -2.93 -25.48 26.05
N ILE A 163 -3.25 -26.03 27.22
CA ILE A 163 -2.69 -25.59 28.53
C ILE A 163 -1.14 -25.50 28.53
N GLY A 164 -0.44 -26.37 27.80
CA GLY A 164 1.02 -26.31 27.65
C GLY A 164 1.52 -25.17 26.76
N THR A 165 0.78 -24.82 25.71
CA THR A 165 1.09 -23.67 24.84
C THR A 165 0.76 -22.35 25.51
N VAL A 166 -0.24 -22.27 26.41
CA VAL A 166 -0.57 -21.04 27.17
C VAL A 166 0.61 -20.55 28.01
N PHE A 167 1.34 -21.46 28.68
CA PHE A 167 2.54 -21.08 29.44
C PHE A 167 3.67 -20.58 28.53
N GLY A 168 3.88 -21.23 27.37
CA GLY A 168 4.88 -20.80 26.38
C GLY A 168 4.54 -19.49 25.68
N SER A 169 3.27 -19.25 25.36
CA SER A 169 2.78 -18.05 24.67
C SER A 169 2.72 -16.84 25.61
N LEU A 170 2.27 -16.99 26.86
CA LEU A 170 2.36 -15.92 27.86
C LEU A 170 3.82 -15.52 28.14
N ALA A 171 4.76 -16.49 28.10
CA ALA A 171 6.19 -16.22 28.21
C ALA A 171 6.78 -15.44 27.02
N LYS A 172 6.08 -15.36 25.88
CA LYS A 172 6.44 -14.52 24.72
C LYS A 172 5.68 -13.20 24.65
N MET A 173 4.75 -12.92 25.57
CA MET A 173 4.02 -11.66 25.52
C MET A 173 5.00 -10.48 25.62
N VAL A 174 4.94 -9.57 24.66
CA VAL A 174 5.72 -8.33 24.61
C VAL A 174 4.82 -7.11 24.80
N SER A 175 5.41 -5.94 25.05
CA SER A 175 4.65 -4.69 25.15
C SER A 175 4.20 -4.21 23.77
N PRO A 176 3.17 -3.36 23.67
CA PRO A 176 2.79 -2.71 22.42
C PRO A 176 3.97 -2.03 21.70
N GLU A 177 4.86 -1.39 22.45
CA GLU A 177 6.04 -0.70 21.94
C GLU A 177 6.98 -1.68 21.25
N THR A 178 7.25 -2.84 21.87
CA THR A 178 8.05 -3.91 21.24
C THR A 178 7.40 -4.46 19.97
N VAL A 179 6.06 -4.56 19.90
CA VAL A 179 5.38 -4.97 18.66
C VAL A 179 5.66 -3.96 17.54
N MET A 180 5.58 -2.66 17.84
CA MET A 180 5.86 -1.59 16.88
C MET A 180 7.34 -1.56 16.47
N GLU A 181 8.27 -1.74 17.41
CA GLU A 181 9.71 -1.85 17.12
C GLU A 181 10.00 -2.99 16.14
N ILE A 182 9.38 -4.16 16.32
CA ILE A 182 9.52 -5.30 15.41
C ILE A 182 8.91 -4.97 14.04
N ALA A 183 7.74 -4.36 14.00
CA ALA A 183 7.11 -3.92 12.75
C ALA A 183 8.01 -2.93 11.97
N GLU A 184 8.67 -2.01 12.68
CA GLU A 184 9.66 -1.12 12.10
C GLU A 184 10.89 -1.86 11.58
N LEU A 185 11.37 -2.91 12.26
CA LEU A 185 12.47 -3.74 11.76
C LEU A 185 12.14 -4.36 10.41
N PHE A 186 10.93 -4.88 10.22
CA PHE A 186 10.48 -5.36 8.90
C PHE A 186 10.36 -4.22 7.88
N THR A 187 9.78 -3.09 8.27
CA THR A 187 9.57 -1.94 7.39
C THR A 187 10.89 -1.31 6.92
N ARG A 188 11.93 -1.29 7.75
CA ARG A 188 13.29 -0.84 7.35
C ARG A 188 13.90 -1.69 6.24
N HIS A 189 13.48 -2.95 6.11
CA HIS A 189 13.92 -3.86 5.06
C HIS A 189 13.00 -3.82 3.83
N HIS A 190 12.00 -2.93 3.82
CA HIS A 190 11.08 -2.80 2.70
C HIS A 190 11.81 -2.26 1.45
N ARG A 191 11.67 -2.99 0.34
CA ARG A 191 12.22 -2.63 -0.98
C ARG A 191 11.06 -2.57 -1.99
N PRO A 192 10.33 -1.44 -2.07
CA PRO A 192 9.17 -1.34 -2.94
C PRO A 192 9.56 -1.58 -4.40
N LEU A 193 8.70 -2.28 -5.13
CA LEU A 193 8.89 -2.50 -6.56
C LEU A 193 8.75 -1.15 -7.27
N LYS A 194 9.83 -0.58 -7.80
CA LYS A 194 9.73 0.55 -8.73
C LYS A 194 9.48 -0.04 -10.12
N PRO A 195 8.27 0.07 -10.70
CA PRO A 195 8.03 -0.46 -12.02
C PRO A 195 8.88 0.33 -13.01
N ASP A 196 9.82 -0.34 -13.68
CA ASP A 196 10.50 0.26 -14.82
C ASP A 196 9.56 0.24 -16.03
N PHE A 197 8.70 1.26 -16.10
CA PHE A 197 7.78 1.43 -17.22
C PHE A 197 8.52 1.61 -18.55
N LYS A 198 9.76 2.13 -18.54
CA LYS A 198 10.54 2.32 -19.77
C LYS A 198 10.98 0.97 -20.34
N ALA A 199 11.51 0.09 -19.48
CA ALA A 199 11.86 -1.28 -19.89
C ALA A 199 10.61 -2.10 -20.25
N LYS A 200 9.54 -2.02 -19.44
CA LYS A 200 8.32 -2.79 -19.64
C LYS A 200 7.59 -2.46 -20.95
N PHE A 201 7.64 -1.22 -21.39
CA PHE A 201 7.02 -0.77 -22.65
C PHE A 201 8.02 -0.54 -23.78
N GLY A 202 9.29 -0.94 -23.61
CA GLY A 202 10.32 -0.78 -24.64
C GLY A 202 10.56 0.68 -25.07
N ILE A 203 10.26 1.65 -24.20
CA ILE A 203 10.49 3.07 -24.47
C ILE A 203 11.99 3.29 -24.39
N LYS A 204 12.67 3.13 -25.52
CA LYS A 204 14.00 3.68 -25.71
C LYS A 204 13.88 5.19 -25.45
N ALA A 205 14.80 5.75 -24.67
CA ALA A 205 14.98 7.20 -24.64
C ALA A 205 15.00 7.69 -26.10
N PRO A 206 14.39 8.84 -26.43
CA PRO A 206 14.47 9.37 -27.79
C PRO A 206 15.93 9.30 -28.20
N THR A 207 16.24 8.43 -29.16
CA THR A 207 17.50 8.53 -29.90
C THR A 207 17.52 9.98 -30.33
N GLU A 208 18.57 10.71 -29.98
CA GLU A 208 18.80 12.06 -30.48
C GLU A 208 18.48 12.03 -31.98
N VAL A 209 17.30 12.55 -32.32
CA VAL A 209 16.96 12.79 -33.71
C VAL A 209 18.05 13.75 -34.17
N PRO A 210 18.78 13.43 -35.25
CA PRO A 210 19.72 14.39 -35.81
C PRO A 210 18.96 15.69 -35.95
N VAL A 211 19.47 16.75 -35.33
CA VAL A 211 18.93 18.10 -35.46
C VAL A 211 18.94 18.38 -36.97
N VAL A 212 17.77 18.25 -37.60
CA VAL A 212 17.58 18.71 -38.97
C VAL A 212 17.76 20.21 -38.86
N GLN A 213 18.90 20.70 -39.36
CA GLN A 213 19.19 22.12 -39.43
C GLN A 213 18.07 22.79 -40.21
N LYS A 214 17.27 23.57 -39.47
CA LYS A 214 16.26 24.46 -40.04
C LYS A 214 17.03 25.56 -40.79
N PRO A 215 16.66 25.90 -42.05
CA PRO A 215 17.33 26.96 -42.79
C PRO A 215 17.32 28.26 -42.00
N GLU A 216 18.51 28.86 -41.92
CA GLU A 216 18.82 30.13 -41.29
C GLU A 216 17.97 31.25 -41.91
N VAL A 217 17.11 31.88 -41.10
CA VAL A 217 16.45 33.13 -41.43
C VAL A 217 17.03 34.20 -40.52
N GLN A 218 17.64 35.19 -41.15
CA GLN A 218 18.32 36.34 -40.55
C GLN A 218 17.43 37.12 -39.58
N ALA A 219 18.04 37.58 -38.49
CA ALA A 219 17.46 38.46 -37.49
C ALA A 219 17.43 39.93 -37.96
N PRO A 220 16.54 40.75 -37.35
CA PRO A 220 16.99 42.04 -36.80
C PRO A 220 16.85 42.10 -35.27
N ALA A 221 17.83 42.77 -34.66
CA ALA A 221 18.10 42.97 -33.22
C ALA A 221 17.39 44.23 -32.64
N PRO A 222 17.71 44.78 -31.44
CA PRO A 222 18.33 44.22 -30.22
C PRO A 222 17.63 44.58 -28.86
N GLN A 223 17.87 43.72 -27.84
CA GLN A 223 18.17 44.01 -26.41
C GLN A 223 17.06 44.44 -25.40
N PRO A 224 17.26 44.17 -24.07
CA PRO A 224 18.53 43.81 -23.41
C PRO A 224 18.60 42.48 -22.67
N GLU A 225 19.82 41.93 -22.70
CA GLU A 225 20.40 40.98 -21.73
C GLU A 225 20.27 41.53 -20.31
N VAL A 226 20.05 40.67 -19.29
CA VAL A 226 20.98 40.62 -18.14
C VAL A 226 20.90 39.25 -17.42
N VAL A 227 22.08 38.64 -17.25
CA VAL A 227 22.62 37.83 -16.14
C VAL A 227 21.90 36.61 -15.54
N THR A 228 22.63 35.49 -15.60
CA THR A 228 22.87 34.59 -14.47
C THR A 228 23.31 35.37 -13.23
N ALA A 229 22.47 35.38 -12.18
CA ALA A 229 22.85 35.77 -10.84
C ALA A 229 22.12 34.92 -9.79
N ALA A 230 22.80 34.76 -8.66
CA ALA A 230 22.43 33.95 -7.52
C ALA A 230 21.10 34.35 -6.85
N ILE A 231 20.53 33.37 -6.14
CA ILE A 231 19.57 33.42 -5.00
C ILE A 231 19.00 34.81 -4.66
N THR A 232 17.67 35.01 -4.78
CA THR A 232 16.73 35.36 -3.68
C THR A 232 15.30 35.66 -4.18
N ALA A 233 14.33 35.13 -3.43
CA ALA A 233 12.95 35.57 -3.14
C ALA A 233 12.12 36.40 -4.16
N GLU A 234 11.03 35.80 -4.62
CA GLU A 234 9.70 36.34 -4.30
C GLU A 234 8.87 35.21 -3.67
N GLU A 235 8.74 35.28 -2.34
CA GLU A 235 7.78 34.50 -1.58
C GLU A 235 6.36 34.96 -1.93
N THR A 236 5.73 34.27 -2.88
CA THR A 236 4.28 34.08 -2.77
C THR A 236 4.08 32.78 -2.00
N THR A 237 3.67 32.92 -0.75
CA THR A 237 3.29 31.82 0.15
C THR A 237 2.10 31.08 -0.46
N LYS A 238 2.36 30.13 -1.38
CA LYS A 238 1.32 29.25 -1.93
C LYS A 238 1.05 28.12 -0.95
N LEU A 239 -0.20 28.00 -0.52
CA LEU A 239 -0.65 26.97 0.41
C LEU A 239 -1.45 25.90 -0.33
N THR A 240 -1.32 24.64 0.10
CA THR A 240 -2.23 23.56 -0.31
C THR A 240 -3.66 23.90 0.11
N SER A 241 -4.69 23.43 -0.62
CA SER A 241 -6.10 23.63 -0.24
C SER A 241 -6.38 23.36 1.25
N SER A 242 -5.82 22.30 1.83
CA SER A 242 -6.01 22.00 3.26
C SER A 242 -5.38 23.03 4.21
N LYS A 243 -4.21 23.57 3.86
CA LYS A 243 -3.54 24.62 4.65
C LYS A 243 -4.22 25.97 4.47
N LEU A 244 -4.73 26.27 3.27
CA LEU A 244 -5.50 27.49 3.01
C LEU A 244 -6.83 27.44 3.77
N ALA A 245 -7.53 26.30 3.78
CA ALA A 245 -8.77 26.12 4.53
C ALA A 245 -8.58 26.33 6.04
N ALA A 246 -7.49 25.78 6.60
CA ALA A 246 -7.14 25.99 8.00
C ALA A 246 -6.83 27.46 8.33
N LYS A 247 -6.14 28.17 7.42
CA LYS A 247 -5.82 29.60 7.59
C LYS A 247 -7.05 30.51 7.49
N LEU A 248 -8.03 30.14 6.67
CA LEU A 248 -9.30 30.85 6.52
C LEU A 248 -10.35 30.48 7.60
N GLY A 249 -10.00 29.61 8.55
CA GLY A 249 -10.92 29.20 9.62
C GLY A 249 -12.09 28.32 9.16
N LEU A 250 -11.97 27.66 8.01
CA LEU A 250 -13.00 26.75 7.48
C LEU A 250 -12.98 25.42 8.24
N LYS A 251 -14.14 24.77 8.37
CA LYS A 251 -14.28 23.54 9.17
C LYS A 251 -13.53 22.36 8.57
N ASN A 252 -13.39 22.33 7.24
CA ASN A 252 -12.68 21.28 6.52
C ASN A 252 -12.25 21.76 5.13
N THR A 253 -11.48 20.94 4.41
CA THR A 253 -11.02 21.25 3.05
C THR A 253 -12.17 21.26 2.02
N GLN A 254 -13.27 20.55 2.28
CA GLN A 254 -14.40 20.47 1.35
C GLN A 254 -15.12 21.81 1.22
N GLU A 255 -15.33 22.54 2.33
CA GLU A 255 -15.91 23.90 2.31
C GLU A 255 -15.10 24.86 1.43
N LEU A 256 -13.77 24.74 1.40
CA LEU A 256 -12.93 25.52 0.49
C LEU A 256 -13.14 25.10 -0.97
N ILE A 257 -13.19 23.81 -1.25
CA ILE A 257 -13.42 23.30 -2.61
C ILE A 257 -14.79 23.77 -3.14
N ASP A 258 -15.81 23.80 -2.29
CA ASP A 258 -17.15 24.28 -2.66
C ASP A 258 -17.14 25.78 -3.00
N GLN A 259 -16.41 26.61 -2.25
CA GLN A 259 -16.21 28.04 -2.59
C GLN A 259 -15.43 28.23 -3.89
N LEU A 260 -14.44 27.37 -4.16
CA LEU A 260 -13.67 27.42 -5.42
C LEU A 260 -14.49 26.96 -6.62
N LEU A 261 -15.42 26.02 -6.42
CA LEU A 261 -16.41 25.60 -7.43
C LEU A 261 -17.37 26.76 -7.73
N GLU A 262 -17.88 27.43 -6.70
CA GLU A 262 -18.79 28.58 -6.84
C GLU A 262 -18.13 29.76 -7.57
N LYS A 263 -16.85 30.03 -7.30
CA LYS A 263 -16.06 31.06 -8.01
C LYS A 263 -15.56 30.62 -9.39
N GLY A 264 -15.81 29.39 -9.80
CA GLY A 264 -15.38 28.84 -11.10
C GLY A 264 -13.87 28.59 -11.21
N PHE A 265 -13.13 28.54 -10.11
CA PHE A 265 -11.68 28.27 -10.09
C PHE A 265 -11.35 26.80 -10.24
N VAL A 266 -12.28 25.93 -9.86
CA VAL A 266 -12.21 24.49 -10.11
C VAL A 266 -13.55 24.01 -10.69
N GLU A 267 -13.52 22.87 -11.37
CA GLU A 267 -14.69 22.23 -11.96
C GLU A 267 -14.66 20.72 -11.69
N ILE A 268 -15.82 20.06 -11.73
CA ILE A 268 -15.92 18.60 -11.61
C ILE A 268 -16.07 18.01 -13.02
N VAL A 269 -15.05 17.29 -13.48
CA VAL A 269 -15.07 16.57 -14.76
C VAL A 269 -14.83 15.08 -14.48
N ASP A 270 -15.77 14.22 -14.91
CA ASP A 270 -15.74 12.77 -14.67
C ASP A 270 -15.63 12.39 -13.18
N GLY A 271 -16.29 13.15 -12.30
CA GLY A 271 -16.25 12.94 -10.85
C GLY A 271 -14.92 13.32 -10.20
N LYS A 272 -14.04 14.05 -10.90
CA LYS A 272 -12.76 14.56 -10.38
C LYS A 272 -12.71 16.07 -10.47
N THR A 273 -12.29 16.72 -9.38
CA THR A 273 -12.01 18.15 -9.37
C THR A 273 -10.80 18.47 -10.25
N LYS A 274 -10.92 19.42 -11.18
CA LYS A 274 -9.85 19.95 -12.03
C LYS A 274 -9.80 21.46 -11.90
N ILE A 275 -8.61 22.03 -12.07
CA ILE A 275 -8.43 23.49 -12.08
C ILE A 275 -8.85 24.05 -13.44
N THR A 276 -9.69 25.08 -13.44
CA THR A 276 -10.11 25.79 -14.65
C THR A 276 -9.02 26.77 -15.10
N ASP A 277 -9.13 27.32 -16.30
CA ASP A 277 -8.22 28.38 -16.73
C ASP A 277 -8.37 29.64 -15.87
N GLN A 278 -9.57 29.94 -15.38
CA GLN A 278 -9.80 31.01 -14.40
C GLN A 278 -9.08 30.75 -13.07
N GLY A 279 -9.06 29.50 -12.58
CA GLY A 279 -8.31 29.11 -11.39
C GLY A 279 -6.80 29.22 -11.55
N LYS A 280 -6.28 28.94 -12.75
CA LYS A 280 -4.85 29.14 -13.08
C LYS A 280 -4.49 30.63 -13.14
N VAL A 281 -5.36 31.47 -13.73
CA VAL A 281 -5.19 32.93 -13.76
C VAL A 281 -5.23 33.51 -12.35
N ALA A 282 -6.05 32.96 -11.46
CA ALA A 282 -6.08 33.31 -10.03
C ALA A 282 -4.85 32.80 -9.24
N GLY A 283 -3.83 32.25 -9.93
CA GLY A 283 -2.56 31.82 -9.34
C GLY A 283 -2.57 30.40 -8.77
N GLY A 284 -3.67 29.67 -8.94
CA GLY A 284 -3.80 28.28 -8.54
C GLY A 284 -2.99 27.33 -9.42
N GLU A 285 -2.44 26.28 -8.83
CA GLU A 285 -1.72 25.25 -9.57
C GLU A 285 -2.22 23.86 -9.17
N ALA A 286 -2.47 23.01 -10.17
CA ALA A 286 -2.65 21.59 -9.97
C ALA A 286 -1.29 20.92 -9.78
N LYS A 287 -1.13 20.22 -8.66
CA LYS A 287 0.04 19.41 -8.33
C LYS A 287 -0.38 17.95 -8.17
N PHE A 288 0.60 17.06 -8.27
CA PHE A 288 0.40 15.63 -8.08
C PHE A 288 1.42 15.11 -7.09
N SER A 289 0.94 14.34 -6.10
CA SER A 289 1.79 13.60 -5.17
C SER A 289 1.52 12.11 -5.31
N PRO A 290 2.55 11.25 -5.40
CA PRO A 290 2.39 9.80 -5.36
C PRO A 290 1.70 9.29 -4.07
N ARG A 291 1.77 10.06 -2.97
CA ARG A 291 1.20 9.70 -1.66
C ARG A 291 -0.23 10.23 -1.45
N PHE A 292 -0.56 11.39 -2.03
CA PHE A 292 -1.81 12.10 -1.75
C PHE A 292 -2.70 12.34 -2.99
N GLY A 293 -2.27 11.87 -4.17
CA GLY A 293 -3.00 12.08 -5.41
C GLY A 293 -2.89 13.51 -5.94
N ALA A 294 -3.85 13.91 -6.77
CA ALA A 294 -3.93 15.27 -7.30
C ALA A 294 -4.40 16.24 -6.22
N TYR A 295 -3.71 17.35 -6.04
CA TYR A 295 -4.04 18.40 -5.08
C TYR A 295 -3.78 19.77 -5.70
N PHE A 296 -4.34 20.82 -5.10
CA PHE A 296 -4.17 22.19 -5.57
C PHE A 296 -3.38 23.02 -4.57
N ILE A 297 -2.55 23.92 -5.08
CA ILE A 297 -1.92 24.98 -4.30
C ILE A 297 -2.42 26.34 -4.78
N TRP A 298 -2.52 27.28 -3.86
CA TRP A 298 -3.20 28.56 -4.06
C TRP A 298 -2.43 29.67 -3.36
N PRO A 299 -2.41 30.90 -3.91
CA PRO A 299 -1.91 32.06 -3.19
C PRO A 299 -2.68 32.26 -1.88
N GLU A 300 -2.00 32.71 -0.82
CA GLU A 300 -2.64 32.96 0.48
C GLU A 300 -3.80 33.96 0.43
N GLY A 301 -3.76 34.93 -0.49
CA GLY A 301 -4.81 35.93 -0.70
C GLY A 301 -5.88 35.56 -1.73
N LEU A 302 -6.00 34.28 -2.12
CA LEU A 302 -6.94 33.86 -3.18
C LEU A 302 -8.41 34.21 -2.85
N ILE A 303 -8.76 34.17 -1.57
CA ILE A 303 -10.10 34.44 -1.07
C ILE A 303 -9.98 35.57 -0.03
N GLY A 304 -9.70 36.76 -0.54
CA GLY A 304 -9.93 38.04 0.13
C GLY A 304 -11.10 38.76 -0.51
#